data_AF-A0A133V3S1-F1
#
_entry.id   AF-A0A133V3S1-F1
#
_cell.length_a   1.000
_cell.length_b   1.000
_cell.length_c   1.000
_cell.angle_alpha   90.00
_cell.angle_beta   90.00
_cell.angle_gamma   90.00
#
_symmetry.space_group_name_H-M   'P 1'
#
loop_
_entity.id
_entity.type
_entity.pdbx_description
1 polymer ?
#
loop_
_entity_poly.entity_id
_entity_poly.type
_entity_poly.pdbx_seq_one_letter_code
_entity_poly.pdbx_strand_id
1 'polypeptide(L)'
;MDFEELKKKREEVHEDIFYEHFSNYYGDKNILTKEEFDFWWEIEDPTTKERASKTVEIEGVTYNIYAIRVVQDGYIIDDMNTQILVVRKSGEE
;
A
#
# COMPACT_ATOMS: atom_id res chain seq x y z
N MET A 1 10.16 -8.30 -9.72
CA MET A 1 8.72 -8.59 -9.86
C MET A 1 8.03 -7.28 -10.18
N ASP A 2 7.29 -7.22 -11.28
CA ASP A 2 6.45 -6.06 -11.61
C ASP A 2 5.05 -6.17 -10.99
N PHE A 3 4.22 -5.14 -11.20
CA PHE A 3 2.87 -5.10 -10.60
C PHE A 3 1.92 -6.16 -11.19
N GLU A 4 2.05 -6.48 -12.47
CA GLU A 4 1.23 -7.49 -13.13
C GLU A 4 1.57 -8.88 -12.60
N GLU A 5 2.87 -9.16 -12.42
CA GLU A 5 3.35 -10.38 -11.77
C GLU A 5 2.81 -10.51 -10.35
N LEU A 6 2.78 -9.42 -9.56
CA LEU A 6 2.23 -9.43 -8.20
C LEU A 6 0.73 -9.74 -8.19
N LYS A 7 -0.05 -9.11 -9.08
CA LYS A 7 -1.49 -9.38 -9.23
C LYS A 7 -1.73 -10.86 -9.55
N LYS A 8 -0.95 -11.41 -10.48
CA LYS A 8 -1.04 -12.83 -10.84
C LYS A 8 -0.72 -13.75 -9.66
N LYS A 9 0.29 -13.41 -8.85
CA LYS A 9 0.64 -14.18 -7.66
C LYS A 9 -0.51 -14.26 -6.65
N ARG A 10 -1.30 -13.19 -6.48
CA ARG A 10 -2.49 -13.20 -5.60
C ARG A 10 -3.48 -14.31 -5.94
N GLU A 11 -3.60 -14.65 -7.22
CA GLU A 11 -4.51 -15.69 -7.69
C GLU A 11 -3.87 -17.10 -7.70
N GLU A 12 -2.54 -17.17 -7.80
CA GLU A 12 -1.82 -18.43 -8.05
C GLU A 12 -1.24 -19.10 -6.80
N VAL A 13 -0.97 -18.37 -5.73
CA VAL A 13 -0.27 -18.91 -4.55
C VAL A 13 -1.11 -18.84 -3.28
N HIS A 14 -0.79 -19.71 -2.31
CA HIS A 14 -1.35 -19.61 -0.97
C HIS A 14 -1.05 -18.24 -0.33
N GLU A 15 -1.98 -17.79 0.50
CA GLU A 15 -1.96 -16.48 1.16
C GLU A 15 -0.63 -16.16 1.87
N ASP A 16 -0.05 -17.09 2.63
CA ASP A 16 1.24 -16.90 3.30
C ASP A 16 2.40 -16.60 2.32
N ILE A 17 2.40 -17.27 1.16
CA ILE A 17 3.42 -17.07 0.12
C ILE A 17 3.17 -15.75 -0.63
N PHE A 18 1.90 -15.40 -0.82
CA PHE A 18 1.54 -14.12 -1.40
C PHE A 18 2.02 -12.96 -0.53
N TYR A 19 1.86 -13.04 0.80
CA TYR A 19 2.32 -11.99 1.71
C TYR A 19 3.83 -11.75 1.65
N GLU A 20 4.64 -12.79 1.45
CA GLU A 20 6.08 -12.63 1.23
C GLU A 20 6.37 -11.84 -0.06
N HIS A 21 5.71 -12.20 -1.17
CA HIS A 21 5.85 -11.47 -2.43
C HIS A 21 5.34 -10.02 -2.34
N PHE A 22 4.22 -9.81 -1.64
CA PHE A 22 3.63 -8.51 -1.39
C PHE A 22 4.57 -7.61 -0.58
N SER A 23 5.10 -8.12 0.54
CA SER A 23 6.04 -7.37 1.38
C SER A 23 7.30 -7.00 0.61
N ASN A 24 7.85 -7.92 -0.17
CA ASN A 24 9.03 -7.66 -1.00
C ASN A 24 8.76 -6.59 -2.08
N TYR A 25 7.59 -6.64 -2.72
CA TYR A 25 7.24 -5.69 -3.78
C TYR A 25 7.06 -4.25 -3.25
N TYR A 26 6.34 -4.08 -2.14
CA TYR A 26 6.08 -2.76 -1.57
C TYR A 26 7.24 -2.23 -0.72
N GLY A 27 8.06 -3.10 -0.13
CA GLY A 27 9.19 -2.72 0.72
C GLY A 27 10.24 -1.86 0.00
N ASP A 28 10.43 -2.07 -1.30
CA ASP A 28 11.38 -1.31 -2.12
C ASP A 28 10.77 -0.06 -2.79
N LYS A 29 9.47 0.21 -2.59
CA LYS A 29 8.76 1.28 -3.29
C LYS A 29 8.59 2.55 -2.45
N ASN A 30 9.14 3.64 -2.98
CA ASN A 30 8.98 4.97 -2.40
C ASN A 30 7.71 5.71 -2.87
N ILE A 31 7.22 5.42 -4.08
CA ILE A 31 6.06 6.07 -4.69
C ILE A 31 5.22 5.01 -5.39
N LEU A 32 3.91 5.03 -5.13
CA LEU A 32 2.92 4.16 -5.74
C LEU A 32 2.11 4.87 -6.82
N THR A 33 1.64 4.10 -7.78
CA THR A 33 0.50 4.50 -8.62
C THR A 33 -0.81 4.39 -7.83
N LYS A 34 -1.88 4.97 -8.38
CA LYS A 34 -3.22 4.82 -7.78
C LYS A 34 -3.67 3.35 -7.76
N GLU A 35 -3.41 2.60 -8.83
CA GLU A 35 -3.77 1.19 -8.93
C GLU A 35 -3.01 0.33 -7.90
N GLU A 36 -1.73 0.62 -7.70
CA GLU A 36 -0.90 -0.05 -6.69
C GLU A 36 -1.39 0.23 -5.27
N PHE A 37 -1.83 1.45 -4.99
CA PHE A 37 -2.42 1.80 -3.70
C PHE A 37 -3.76 1.10 -3.48
N ASP A 38 -4.64 1.12 -4.49
CA ASP A 38 -5.96 0.51 -4.40
C ASP A 38 -5.82 -1.01 -4.16
N PHE A 39 -4.90 -1.68 -4.86
CA PHE A 39 -4.58 -3.10 -4.63
C PHE A 39 -4.04 -3.38 -3.22
N TRP A 40 -3.12 -2.56 -2.70
CA TRP A 40 -2.62 -2.67 -1.32
C TRP A 40 -3.75 -2.55 -0.29
N TRP A 41 -4.68 -1.62 -0.54
CA TRP A 41 -5.81 -1.36 0.34
C TRP A 41 -6.77 -2.57 0.42
N GLU A 42 -7.02 -3.19 -0.73
CA GLU A 42 -7.93 -4.34 -0.90
C GLU A 42 -7.38 -5.69 -0.41
N ILE A 43 -6.13 -5.77 0.04
CA ILE A 43 -5.63 -7.00 0.68
C ILE A 43 -6.36 -7.17 2.01
N GLU A 44 -7.23 -8.17 2.12
CA GLU A 44 -7.90 -8.49 3.38
C GLU A 44 -6.89 -9.06 4.37
N ASP A 45 -6.68 -8.35 5.47
CA ASP A 45 -5.89 -8.78 6.61
C ASP A 45 -6.86 -8.90 7.80
N PRO A 46 -6.69 -9.84 8.75
CA PRO A 46 -7.49 -9.94 9.98
C PRO A 46 -7.51 -8.67 10.87
N THR A 47 -6.88 -7.58 10.41
CA THR A 47 -6.71 -6.33 11.11
C THR A 47 -7.48 -5.18 10.45
N THR A 48 -7.92 -4.23 11.27
CA THR A 48 -8.56 -2.99 10.81
C THR A 48 -7.48 -2.02 10.31
N LYS A 49 -7.63 -1.54 9.08
CA LYS A 49 -6.76 -0.50 8.51
C LYS A 49 -7.39 0.88 8.70
N GLU A 50 -6.66 1.80 9.30
CA GLU A 50 -7.05 3.20 9.34
C GLU A 50 -6.09 4.07 8.54
N ARG A 51 -6.62 5.09 7.87
CA ARG A 51 -5.84 6.02 7.04
C ARG A 51 -6.03 7.48 7.45
N ALA A 52 -4.92 8.19 7.55
CA ALA A 52 -4.89 9.64 7.45
C ALA A 52 -4.26 10.03 6.10
N SER A 53 -4.74 11.11 5.49
CA SER A 53 -4.22 11.57 4.20
C SER A 53 -3.90 13.05 4.19
N LYS A 54 -2.92 13.43 3.37
CA LYS A 54 -2.57 14.81 3.07
C LYS A 54 -2.18 14.93 1.61
N THR A 55 -2.68 15.95 0.93
CA THR A 55 -2.26 16.28 -0.44
C THR A 55 -1.17 17.34 -0.40
N VAL A 56 -0.11 17.15 -1.18
CA VAL A 56 1.01 18.10 -1.31
C VAL A 56 1.37 18.29 -2.79
N GLU A 57 1.91 19.44 -3.13
CA GLU A 57 2.45 19.72 -4.47
C GLU A 57 3.96 19.93 -4.36
N ILE A 58 4.73 19.20 -5.17
CA ILE A 58 6.19 19.28 -5.22
C ILE A 58 6.56 19.42 -6.70
N GLU A 59 7.25 20.51 -7.06
CA GLU A 59 7.73 20.75 -8.44
C GLU A 59 6.62 20.64 -9.52
N GLY A 60 5.40 21.10 -9.19
CA GLY A 60 4.24 21.05 -10.10
C GLY A 60 3.59 19.67 -10.22
N VAL A 61 4.03 18.68 -9.44
CA VAL A 61 3.41 17.36 -9.35
C VAL A 61 2.63 17.26 -8.05
N THR A 62 1.35 16.87 -8.14
CA THR A 62 0.50 16.64 -6.96
C THR A 62 0.67 15.21 -6.44
N TYR A 63 0.85 15.07 -5.13
CA TYR A 63 0.96 13.80 -4.43
C TYR A 63 -0.08 13.72 -3.31
N ASN A 64 -0.64 12.53 -3.12
CA ASN A 64 -1.38 12.18 -1.91
C ASN A 64 -0.48 11.32 -1.04
N ILE A 65 -0.22 11.79 0.18
CA ILE A 65 0.51 11.05 1.21
C ILE A 65 -0.52 10.41 2.13
N TYR A 66 -0.46 9.09 2.29
CA TYR A 66 -1.31 8.32 3.19
C TYR A 66 -0.46 7.75 4.32
N ALA A 67 -0.83 8.03 5.56
CA ALA A 67 -0.32 7.32 6.72
C ALA A 67 -1.36 6.26 7.10
N ILE A 68 -0.96 4.99 7.04
CA ILE A 68 -1.85 3.85 7.28
C ILE A 68 -1.38 3.12 8.51
N ARG A 69 -2.29 2.91 9.46
CA ARG A 69 -2.03 2.11 10.65
C ARG A 69 -2.88 0.84 10.64
N VAL A 70 -2.29 -0.24 11.13
CA VAL A 70 -2.92 -1.55 11.29
C VAL A 70 -3.31 -1.72 12.75
N VAL A 71 -4.59 -2.03 13.00
CA VAL A 71 -5.17 -2.18 14.35
C VAL A 71 -5.76 -3.58 14.47
N GLN A 72 -5.34 -4.34 15.46
CA GLN A 72 -5.90 -5.67 15.76
C GLN A 72 -6.48 -5.67 17.17
N ASP A 73 -7.74 -6.10 17.30
CA ASP A 73 -8.45 -6.17 18.58
C ASP A 73 -8.41 -4.86 19.41
N GLY A 74 -8.39 -3.71 18.72
CA GLY A 74 -8.33 -2.38 19.35
C GLY A 74 -6.93 -1.92 19.78
N TYR A 75 -5.89 -2.72 19.53
CA TYR A 75 -4.50 -2.38 19.80
C TYR A 75 -3.75 -2.10 18.50
N ILE A 76 -2.84 -1.11 18.55
CA ILE A 76 -1.88 -0.88 17.47
C ILE A 76 -0.79 -1.95 17.60
N ILE A 77 -0.62 -2.79 16.58
CA ILE A 77 0.48 -3.77 16.56
C ILE A 77 1.75 -3.01 16.20
N ASP A 78 2.66 -2.88 17.17
CA ASP A 78 3.91 -2.12 17.02
C ASP A 78 4.84 -2.72 15.95
N ASP A 79 4.74 -4.02 15.66
CA ASP A 79 5.60 -4.67 14.66
C ASP A 79 5.15 -4.46 13.19
N MET A 80 3.92 -3.98 12.95
CA MET A 80 3.39 -3.66 11.59
C MET A 80 3.30 -2.15 11.34
N ASN A 81 4.17 -1.42 12.04
CA ASN A 81 4.25 0.01 12.24
C ASN A 81 3.85 0.87 11.02
N THR A 82 2.96 1.82 11.28
CA THR A 82 2.45 2.88 10.38
C THR A 82 3.19 3.01 9.04
N GLN A 83 2.56 2.58 7.95
CA GLN A 83 3.12 2.72 6.60
C GLN A 83 2.79 4.09 6.02
N ILE A 84 3.79 4.76 5.44
CA ILE A 84 3.59 5.99 4.69
C ILE A 84 3.64 5.64 3.20
N LEU A 85 2.50 5.76 2.52
CA LEU A 85 2.38 5.54 1.08
C LEU A 85 2.22 6.87 0.36
N VAL A 86 3.10 7.12 -0.61
CA VAL A 86 3.04 8.32 -1.45
C VAL A 86 2.45 7.93 -2.80
N VAL A 87 1.30 8.50 -3.15
CA VAL A 87 0.61 8.24 -4.42
C VAL A 87 0.74 9.47 -5.30
N ARG A 88 1.39 9.32 -6.46
CA ARG A 88 1.43 10.39 -7.46
C ARG A 88 0.05 10.53 -8.09
N LYS A 89 -0.55 11.74 -8.07
CA LYS A 89 -1.66 12.03 -8.97
C LYS A 89 -1.06 12.23 -10.36
N SER A 90 -1.37 11.31 -11.27
CA SER A 90 -1.23 11.60 -12.70
C SER A 90 -2.06 12.86 -12.96
N GLY A 91 -1.46 13.87 -13.60
CA GLY A 91 -2.21 15.04 -14.03
C GLY A 91 -3.35 14.57 -14.92
N GLU A 92 -4.57 14.95 -14.57
CA GLU A 92 -5.61 15.12 -15.59
C GLU A 92 -5.07 16.22 -16.51
N GLU A 93 -4.46 15.82 -17.63
CA GLU A 93 -4.34 16.68 -18.81
C GLU A 93 -5.70 16.75 -19.52
#